data_AF-A0A2P4T472-F1
#
_entry.id   AF-A0A2P4T472-F1
#
_cell.length_a   1.000
_cell.length_b   1.000
_cell.length_c   1.000
_cell.angle_alpha   90.00
_cell.angle_beta   90.00
_cell.angle_gamma   90.00
#
_symmetry.space_group_name_H-M   'P 1'
#
loop_
_entity.id
_entity.type
_entity.pdbx_description
1 polymer ?
#
loop_
_entity_poly.entity_id
_entity_poly.type
_entity_poly.pdbx_seq_one_letter_code
_entity_poly.pdbx_strand_id
1 'polypeptide(L)'
;DVLALPIFKQEEPQLSPENEAKLPPFQYVLCTATSPAVKLHEETLTYLNQGQSYEIRLLENRKLGEFQDLNTKYVKSIIRVVFHDRRLQYTEHQQLEGWRWSRPGDRILDIDIPLSVGILDPRASPTQLNTVEFLWDPSKRASAFIQVHCISTEFTPRKHGGEKGVPFRVQIDTFKQNENGEYTEHLHSASCQIKVFKPKGADRKQKTDREKMEKKTTQEKEKYQPSYETTILTEAFRILDELKEQFSL
;
A
#
# COMPACT_ATOMS: atom_id res chain seq x y z
N ASP A 1 33.52 18.06 44.31
CA ASP A 1 32.51 18.41 43.30
C ASP A 1 32.97 18.12 41.89
N VAL A 2 32.33 17.10 41.34
CA VAL A 2 32.03 16.73 39.93
C VAL A 2 32.88 17.40 38.83
N LEU A 3 33.81 16.61 38.28
CA LEU A 3 34.35 16.81 36.93
C LEU A 3 33.30 16.35 35.91
N ALA A 4 32.65 17.31 35.23
CA ALA A 4 31.71 17.02 34.16
C ALA A 4 32.46 16.70 32.85
N LEU A 5 32.11 15.58 32.23
CA LEU A 5 32.60 15.14 30.92
C LEU A 5 32.09 16.06 29.79
N PRO A 6 32.81 16.21 28.67
CA PRO A 6 32.32 16.96 27.53
C PRO A 6 31.15 16.21 26.89
N ILE A 7 30.00 16.88 26.82
CA ILE A 7 28.82 16.45 26.07
C ILE A 7 29.19 16.48 24.58
N PHE A 8 29.26 15.31 23.95
CA PHE A 8 29.25 15.20 22.49
C PHE A 8 27.95 15.82 21.98
N LYS A 9 28.04 17.01 21.38
CA LYS A 9 26.98 17.56 20.55
C LYS A 9 26.86 16.67 19.32
N GLN A 10 25.75 15.95 19.21
CA GLN A 10 25.29 15.39 17.94
C GLN A 10 25.03 16.58 17.00
N GLU A 11 25.88 16.75 15.99
CA GLU A 11 25.55 17.59 14.84
C GLU A 11 24.36 16.96 14.12
N GLU A 12 23.22 17.64 14.16
CA GLU A 12 22.12 17.39 13.23
C GLU A 12 22.65 17.60 11.80
N PRO A 13 22.36 16.68 10.86
CA PRO A 13 22.83 16.82 9.49
C PRO A 13 22.18 18.05 8.87
N GLN A 14 23.00 19.06 8.58
CA GLN A 14 22.59 20.22 7.80
C GLN A 14 22.17 19.77 6.40
N LEU A 15 20.86 19.78 6.15
CA LEU A 15 20.30 19.57 4.83
C LEU A 15 20.56 20.80 3.97
N SER A 16 21.20 20.60 2.82
CA SER A 16 21.42 21.62 1.81
C SER A 16 20.08 22.11 1.21
N PRO A 17 19.95 23.38 0.78
CA PRO A 17 18.67 23.97 0.38
C PRO A 17 18.22 23.67 -1.06
N GLU A 18 18.87 22.75 -1.80
CA GLU A 18 18.73 22.67 -3.26
C GLU A 18 18.08 21.38 -3.82
N ASN A 19 17.25 20.70 -3.04
CA ASN A 19 16.32 19.69 -3.56
C ASN A 19 15.00 19.75 -2.78
N GLU A 20 14.21 20.81 -2.95
CA GLU A 20 12.78 20.75 -2.62
C GLU A 20 12.09 19.83 -3.64
N ALA A 21 12.30 18.51 -3.49
CA ALA A 21 11.40 17.54 -4.08
C ALA A 21 10.02 17.81 -3.45
N LYS A 22 9.16 18.53 -4.19
CA LYS A 22 7.79 18.81 -3.75
C LYS A 22 7.17 17.50 -3.33
N LEU A 23 6.85 17.38 -2.03
CA LEU A 23 6.19 16.20 -1.51
C LEU A 23 4.89 15.99 -2.29
N PRO A 24 4.53 14.73 -2.62
CA PRO A 24 3.27 14.47 -3.29
C PRO A 24 2.12 14.98 -2.41
N PRO A 25 1.02 15.47 -3.03
CA PRO A 25 -0.06 16.14 -2.30
C PRO A 25 -0.68 15.24 -1.22
N PHE A 26 -0.69 13.93 -1.47
CA PHE A 26 -1.13 12.91 -0.53
C PHE A 26 0.00 11.90 -0.29
N GLN A 27 0.05 11.37 0.93
CA GLN A 27 0.91 10.24 1.28
C GLN A 27 0.08 9.18 1.99
N TYR A 28 0.34 7.92 1.66
CA TYR A 28 -0.31 6.80 2.31
C TYR A 28 0.76 5.89 2.91
N VAL A 29 0.53 5.45 4.14
CA VAL A 29 1.48 4.62 4.87
C VAL A 29 0.77 3.36 5.35
N LEU A 30 1.13 2.23 4.77
CA LEU A 30 0.79 0.93 5.29
C LEU A 30 1.67 0.67 6.52
N CYS A 31 1.06 0.56 7.70
CA CYS A 31 1.76 0.43 8.97
C CYS A 31 2.23 -1.01 9.22
N THR A 32 2.96 -1.54 8.25
CA THR A 32 3.53 -2.90 8.24
C THR A 32 4.95 -2.83 7.68
N ALA A 33 5.85 -3.59 8.28
CA ALA A 33 7.25 -3.58 7.92
C ALA A 33 7.53 -4.11 6.51
N THR A 34 8.47 -3.49 5.81
CA THR A 34 8.95 -3.97 4.52
C THR A 34 9.81 -5.23 4.69
N SER A 35 9.83 -6.09 3.68
CA SER A 35 10.67 -7.28 3.66
C SER A 35 12.15 -6.91 3.60
N PRO A 36 13.03 -7.55 4.41
CA PRO A 36 14.47 -7.36 4.35
C PRO A 36 15.13 -8.09 3.16
N ALA A 37 14.36 -8.89 2.42
CA ALA A 37 14.88 -9.78 1.37
C ALA A 37 14.63 -9.25 -0.05
N VAL A 38 14.40 -7.95 -0.20
CA VAL A 38 14.20 -7.27 -1.49
C VAL A 38 15.52 -6.69 -1.98
N LYS A 39 15.84 -6.84 -3.28
CA LYS A 39 17.09 -6.29 -3.85
C LYS A 39 17.03 -4.77 -3.98
N LEU A 40 18.20 -4.13 -4.00
CA LEU A 40 18.34 -2.66 -4.04
C LEU A 40 17.59 -1.97 -5.20
N HIS A 41 17.47 -2.64 -6.35
CA HIS A 41 16.86 -2.13 -7.58
C HIS A 41 15.44 -2.66 -7.82
N GLU A 42 14.87 -3.41 -6.88
CA GLU A 42 13.48 -3.85 -6.93
C GLU A 42 12.63 -2.90 -6.08
N GLU A 43 11.32 -2.89 -6.25
CA GLU A 43 10.44 -2.13 -5.36
C GLU A 43 10.27 -2.87 -4.02
N THR A 44 10.11 -2.12 -2.92
CA THR A 44 9.84 -2.69 -1.60
C THR A 44 8.62 -3.62 -1.62
N LEU A 45 8.68 -4.70 -0.85
CA LEU A 45 7.63 -5.71 -0.76
C LEU A 45 7.20 -5.90 0.70
N THR A 46 5.89 -5.93 0.94
CA THR A 46 5.34 -6.10 2.30
C THR A 46 4.64 -7.44 2.44
N TYR A 47 4.83 -8.13 3.57
CA TYR A 47 4.18 -9.40 3.82
C TYR A 47 2.94 -9.23 4.68
N LEU A 48 1.79 -9.71 4.17
CA LEU A 48 0.51 -9.65 4.87
C LEU A 48 -0.01 -11.07 5.15
N ASN A 49 -0.77 -11.22 6.22
CA ASN A 49 -1.51 -12.44 6.55
C ASN A 49 -2.95 -12.31 6.06
N GLN A 50 -3.46 -13.41 5.49
CA GLN A 50 -4.83 -13.53 5.03
C GLN A 50 -5.82 -13.18 6.15
N GLY A 51 -6.72 -12.22 5.89
CA GLY A 51 -7.79 -11.82 6.80
C GLY A 51 -7.34 -11.08 8.06
N GLN A 52 -6.06 -10.74 8.20
CA GLN A 52 -5.59 -9.86 9.28
C GLN A 52 -5.79 -8.39 8.89
N SER A 53 -6.21 -7.57 9.85
CA SER A 53 -6.40 -6.12 9.67
C SER A 53 -5.05 -5.40 9.68
N TYR A 54 -4.81 -4.57 8.67
CA TYR A 54 -3.62 -3.74 8.55
C TYR A 54 -3.99 -2.27 8.36
N GLU A 55 -3.40 -1.38 9.17
CA GLU A 55 -3.66 0.06 9.11
C GLU A 55 -2.99 0.69 7.89
N ILE A 56 -3.76 1.47 7.13
CA ILE A 56 -3.27 2.42 6.15
C ILE A 56 -3.61 3.82 6.66
N ARG A 57 -2.57 4.59 6.99
CA ARG A 57 -2.72 6.02 7.34
C ARG A 57 -2.82 6.84 6.06
N LEU A 58 -3.78 7.76 6.03
CA LEU A 58 -3.97 8.71 4.93
C LEU A 58 -3.52 10.10 5.40
N LEU A 59 -2.58 10.67 4.67
CA LEU A 59 -1.93 11.94 5.00
C LEU A 59 -2.00 12.89 3.82
N GLU A 60 -2.07 14.17 4.13
CA GLU A 60 -1.89 15.26 3.19
C GLU A 60 -0.61 16.03 3.52
N ASN A 61 0.21 16.28 2.50
CA ASN A 61 1.51 16.95 2.67
C ASN A 61 1.51 18.41 2.16
N ARG A 62 0.41 18.90 1.59
CA ARG A 62 0.33 20.28 1.08
C ARG A 62 0.43 21.28 2.22
N LYS A 63 1.10 22.41 1.98
CA LYS A 63 1.22 23.48 2.97
C LYS A 63 -0.18 24.02 3.33
N LEU A 64 -0.36 24.36 4.61
CA LEU A 64 -1.60 24.94 5.14
C LEU A 64 -1.95 26.20 4.31
N GLY A 65 -2.97 26.10 3.44
CA GLY A 65 -3.39 27.19 2.54
C GLY A 65 -3.52 26.82 1.06
N GLU A 66 -2.76 25.86 0.54
CA GLU A 66 -2.91 25.36 -0.85
C GLU A 66 -4.17 24.48 -1.03
N PHE A 67 -4.79 24.09 0.08
CA PHE A 67 -6.06 23.36 0.10
C PHE A 67 -7.28 24.27 -0.03
N GLN A 68 -7.13 25.59 -0.04
CA GLN A 68 -8.28 26.51 -0.17
C GLN A 68 -9.02 26.36 -1.51
N ASP A 69 -8.39 25.75 -2.52
CA ASP A 69 -9.02 25.42 -3.81
C ASP A 69 -9.92 24.18 -3.75
N LEU A 70 -9.82 23.38 -2.69
CA LEU A 70 -10.75 22.29 -2.42
C LEU A 70 -11.94 22.87 -1.68
N ASN A 71 -12.90 23.38 -2.46
CA ASN A 71 -14.21 23.84 -1.98
C ASN A 71 -15.05 22.71 -1.31
N THR A 72 -14.45 21.55 -1.06
CA THR A 72 -15.08 20.34 -0.55
C THR A 72 -14.33 19.83 0.67
N LYS A 73 -15.07 19.63 1.76
CA LYS A 73 -14.54 19.22 3.06
C LYS A 73 -13.93 17.82 3.06
N TYR A 74 -14.38 16.95 2.15
CA TYR A 74 -13.99 15.55 2.11
C TYR A 74 -13.48 15.19 0.72
N VAL A 75 -12.56 14.23 0.68
CA VAL A 75 -12.11 13.54 -0.54
C VAL A 75 -12.55 12.07 -0.47
N LYS A 76 -12.67 11.43 -1.64
CA LYS A 76 -12.95 10.00 -1.74
C LYS A 76 -11.66 9.26 -2.06
N SER A 77 -11.35 8.21 -1.30
CA SER A 77 -10.29 7.26 -1.66
C SER A 77 -10.90 5.92 -2.05
N ILE A 78 -10.35 5.32 -3.10
CA ILE A 78 -10.67 3.97 -3.57
C ILE A 78 -9.41 3.12 -3.42
N ILE A 79 -9.49 2.06 -2.60
CA ILE A 79 -8.40 1.10 -2.42
C ILE A 79 -8.70 -0.16 -3.23
N ARG A 80 -7.70 -0.64 -3.96
CA ARG A 80 -7.77 -1.87 -4.75
C ARG A 80 -6.61 -2.81 -4.47
N VAL A 81 -6.90 -4.10 -4.45
CA VAL A 81 -5.87 -5.15 -4.55
C VAL A 81 -5.84 -5.64 -6.00
N VAL A 82 -4.75 -5.37 -6.70
CA VAL A 82 -4.57 -5.72 -8.13
C VAL A 82 -3.32 -6.56 -8.33
N PHE A 83 -3.24 -7.28 -9.45
CA PHE A 83 -2.01 -8.04 -9.76
C PHE A 83 -0.84 -7.10 -10.07
N HIS A 84 0.34 -7.42 -9.55
CA HIS A 84 1.58 -6.75 -9.99
C HIS A 84 2.12 -7.37 -11.30
N ASP A 85 1.91 -8.67 -11.51
CA ASP A 85 2.34 -9.36 -12.72
C ASP A 85 1.48 -8.94 -13.92
N ARG A 86 2.12 -8.37 -14.94
CA ARG A 86 1.46 -7.84 -16.14
C ARG A 86 0.60 -8.87 -16.87
N ARG A 87 1.03 -10.14 -16.93
CA ARG A 87 0.25 -11.21 -17.59
C ARG A 87 -1.04 -11.49 -16.82
N LEU A 88 -0.98 -11.44 -15.48
CA LEU A 88 -2.17 -11.62 -14.65
C LEU A 88 -3.08 -10.40 -14.68
N GLN A 89 -2.56 -9.18 -14.89
CA GLN A 89 -3.39 -8.00 -15.13
C GLN A 89 -4.28 -8.16 -16.37
N TYR A 90 -3.74 -8.68 -17.49
CA TYR A 90 -4.55 -8.96 -18.71
C TYR A 90 -5.68 -9.98 -18.48
N THR A 91 -5.51 -10.87 -17.51
CA THR A 91 -6.50 -11.92 -17.19
C THR A 91 -7.16 -11.69 -15.85
N GLU A 92 -7.06 -10.48 -15.29
CA GLU A 92 -7.44 -10.18 -13.90
C GLU A 92 -8.89 -10.56 -13.66
N HIS A 93 -9.81 -10.14 -14.55
CA HIS A 93 -11.21 -10.50 -14.46
C HIS A 93 -11.42 -12.01 -14.31
N GLN A 94 -10.79 -12.82 -15.16
CA GLN A 94 -10.88 -14.28 -15.10
C GLN A 94 -10.30 -14.85 -13.78
N GLN A 95 -9.17 -14.30 -13.30
CA GLN A 95 -8.58 -14.72 -12.03
C GLN A 95 -9.48 -14.41 -10.84
N LEU A 96 -10.05 -13.20 -10.79
CA LEU A 96 -10.96 -12.77 -9.73
C LEU A 96 -12.28 -13.56 -9.76
N GLU A 97 -12.82 -13.85 -10.94
CA GLU A 97 -14.00 -14.69 -11.08
C GLU A 97 -13.72 -16.13 -10.63
N GLY A 98 -12.60 -16.72 -11.06
CA GLY A 98 -12.20 -18.05 -10.61
C GLY A 98 -12.07 -18.13 -9.08
N TRP A 99 -11.53 -17.07 -8.46
CA TRP A 99 -11.46 -16.95 -7.02
C TRP A 99 -12.86 -16.89 -6.38
N ARG A 100 -13.75 -16.03 -6.89
CA ARG A 100 -15.15 -15.89 -6.44
C ARG A 100 -15.90 -17.22 -6.47
N TRP A 101 -15.75 -17.99 -7.54
CA TRP A 101 -16.41 -19.29 -7.68
C TRP A 101 -15.95 -20.29 -6.63
N SER A 102 -14.67 -20.24 -6.23
CA SER A 102 -14.15 -21.10 -5.17
C SER A 102 -14.54 -20.66 -3.76
N ARG A 103 -15.06 -19.44 -3.61
CA ARG A 103 -15.42 -18.79 -2.34
C ARG A 103 -16.68 -17.94 -2.46
N PRO A 104 -17.86 -18.57 -2.64
CA PRO A 104 -19.10 -17.83 -2.78
C PRO A 104 -19.38 -16.96 -1.55
N GLY A 105 -19.58 -15.65 -1.77
CA GLY A 105 -19.88 -14.69 -0.70
C GLY A 105 -18.66 -14.00 -0.09
N ASP A 106 -17.46 -14.53 -0.27
CA ASP A 106 -16.24 -13.89 0.23
C ASP A 106 -15.82 -12.73 -0.67
N ARG A 107 -15.15 -11.74 -0.07
CA ARG A 107 -14.50 -10.62 -0.76
C ARG A 107 -12.99 -10.79 -0.72
N ILE A 108 -12.29 -10.22 -1.70
CA ILE A 108 -10.82 -10.19 -1.70
C ILE A 108 -10.29 -9.09 -0.77
N LEU A 109 -10.97 -7.95 -0.75
CA LEU A 109 -10.61 -6.79 0.04
C LEU A 109 -11.83 -6.30 0.82
N ASP A 110 -11.63 -6.07 2.12
CA ASP A 110 -12.61 -5.49 3.03
C ASP A 110 -11.99 -4.42 3.95
N ILE A 111 -12.84 -3.62 4.59
CA ILE A 111 -12.48 -2.64 5.60
C ILE A 111 -12.94 -3.14 6.97
N ASP A 112 -12.01 -3.21 7.91
CA ASP A 112 -12.32 -3.37 9.33
C ASP A 112 -12.81 -2.02 9.89
N ILE A 113 -14.11 -1.78 9.74
CA ILE A 113 -14.75 -0.51 10.13
C ILE A 113 -14.54 -0.20 11.61
N PRO A 114 -14.73 -1.14 12.57
CA PRO A 114 -14.52 -0.87 13.99
C PRO A 114 -13.11 -0.38 14.36
N LEU A 115 -12.07 -0.81 13.61
CA LEU A 115 -10.70 -0.36 13.85
C LEU A 115 -10.35 0.94 13.11
N SER A 116 -11.11 1.28 12.06
CA SER A 116 -10.84 2.44 11.23
C SER A 116 -11.19 3.76 11.93
N VAL A 117 -10.43 4.82 11.61
CA VAL A 117 -10.53 6.13 12.26
C VAL A 117 -10.69 7.22 11.20
N GLY A 118 -11.69 8.08 11.34
CA GLY A 118 -11.84 9.28 10.50
C GLY A 118 -12.29 9.01 9.05
N ILE A 119 -12.63 7.76 8.70
CA ILE A 119 -13.28 7.42 7.44
C ILE A 119 -14.81 7.53 7.57
N LEU A 120 -15.48 7.88 6.48
CA LEU A 120 -16.92 8.05 6.37
C LEU A 120 -17.44 7.25 5.18
N ASP A 121 -18.69 6.81 5.28
CA ASP A 121 -19.40 6.06 4.25
C ASP A 121 -18.57 4.96 3.57
N PRO A 122 -17.96 4.02 4.32
CA PRO A 122 -17.23 2.92 3.73
C PRO A 122 -18.18 2.07 2.87
N ARG A 123 -17.78 1.82 1.63
CA ARG A 123 -18.54 1.02 0.65
C ARG A 123 -17.67 -0.05 0.03
N ALA A 124 -18.28 -1.21 -0.16
CA ALA A 124 -17.67 -2.38 -0.77
C ALA A 124 -18.68 -2.98 -1.76
N SER A 125 -18.53 -2.66 -3.06
CA SER A 125 -19.48 -3.11 -4.07
C SER A 125 -19.45 -4.64 -4.21
N PRO A 126 -20.60 -5.35 -4.18
CA PRO A 126 -20.66 -6.80 -4.36
C PRO A 126 -20.05 -7.29 -5.68
N THR A 127 -20.02 -6.46 -6.72
CA THR A 127 -19.47 -6.81 -8.04
C THR A 127 -17.97 -6.57 -8.16
N GLN A 128 -17.37 -5.77 -7.27
CA GLN A 128 -15.94 -5.43 -7.27
C GLN A 128 -15.28 -5.99 -6.01
N LEU A 129 -14.96 -7.28 -6.00
CA LEU A 129 -14.51 -8.02 -4.82
C LEU A 129 -13.18 -7.53 -4.24
N ASN A 130 -12.34 -6.92 -5.07
CA ASN A 130 -11.00 -6.46 -4.73
C ASN A 130 -10.94 -4.95 -4.48
N THR A 131 -12.09 -4.27 -4.36
CA THR A 131 -12.19 -2.81 -4.26
C THR A 131 -13.02 -2.42 -3.04
N VAL A 132 -12.58 -1.38 -2.34
CA VAL A 132 -13.33 -0.67 -1.29
C VAL A 132 -13.15 0.83 -1.47
N GLU A 133 -14.12 1.62 -1.04
CA GLU A 133 -14.06 3.08 -1.11
C GLU A 133 -14.63 3.73 0.15
N PHE A 134 -14.19 4.94 0.47
CA PHE A 134 -14.67 5.71 1.61
C PHE A 134 -14.33 7.19 1.41
N LEU A 135 -14.99 8.05 2.18
CA LEU A 135 -14.69 9.46 2.30
C LEU A 135 -13.81 9.72 3.52
N TRP A 136 -12.99 10.76 3.48
CA TRP A 136 -12.22 11.22 4.64
C TRP A 136 -11.91 12.72 4.52
N ASP A 137 -11.60 13.34 5.65
CA ASP A 137 -11.27 14.77 5.77
C ASP A 137 -9.74 14.92 5.82
N PRO A 138 -9.09 15.49 4.79
CA PRO A 138 -7.64 15.65 4.75
C PRO A 138 -7.06 16.53 5.86
N SER A 139 -7.88 17.39 6.47
CA SER A 139 -7.48 18.23 7.61
C SER A 139 -7.46 17.48 8.94
N LYS A 140 -7.89 16.22 8.96
CA LYS A 140 -8.00 15.39 10.17
C LYS A 140 -7.21 14.10 10.03
N ARG A 141 -6.91 13.49 11.17
CA ARG A 141 -6.36 12.13 11.19
C ARG A 141 -7.37 11.15 10.58
N ALA A 142 -6.94 10.44 9.53
CA ALA A 142 -7.71 9.37 8.91
C ALA A 142 -6.85 8.10 8.75
N SER A 143 -7.44 6.94 8.99
CA SER A 143 -6.79 5.64 8.88
C SER A 143 -7.82 4.56 8.55
N ALA A 144 -7.57 3.81 7.48
CA ALA A 144 -8.41 2.68 7.08
C ALA A 144 -7.70 1.37 7.43
N PHE A 145 -8.38 0.48 8.14
CA PHE A 145 -7.86 -0.86 8.40
C PHE A 145 -8.39 -1.81 7.33
N ILE A 146 -7.49 -2.38 6.52
CA ILE A 146 -7.86 -3.27 5.43
C ILE A 146 -7.60 -4.73 5.77
N GLN A 147 -8.42 -5.62 5.21
CA GLN A 147 -8.23 -7.07 5.26
C GLN A 147 -8.14 -7.61 3.84
N VAL A 148 -7.07 -8.39 3.55
CA VAL A 148 -6.91 -9.06 2.26
C VAL A 148 -7.12 -10.56 2.44
N HIS A 149 -8.10 -11.12 1.74
CA HIS A 149 -8.54 -12.51 1.95
C HIS A 149 -8.05 -13.48 0.86
N CYS A 150 -7.48 -13.01 -0.24
CA CYS A 150 -6.80 -13.90 -1.19
C CYS A 150 -5.34 -14.11 -0.78
N ILE A 151 -4.76 -15.29 -1.05
CA ILE A 151 -3.32 -15.53 -0.85
C ILE A 151 -2.58 -15.62 -2.18
N SER A 152 -1.32 -15.18 -2.17
CA SER A 152 -0.48 -15.09 -3.36
C SER A 152 -0.26 -16.43 -4.10
N THR A 153 -0.36 -17.57 -3.42
CA THR A 153 -0.18 -18.90 -4.05
C THR A 153 -1.44 -19.45 -4.70
N GLU A 154 -2.58 -18.77 -4.62
CA GLU A 154 -3.82 -19.25 -5.26
C GLU A 154 -3.87 -18.98 -6.75
N PHE A 155 -3.10 -17.99 -7.18
CA PHE A 155 -3.04 -17.53 -8.56
C PHE A 155 -1.77 -18.04 -9.27
N THR A 156 -1.13 -19.07 -8.71
CA THR A 156 -0.04 -19.80 -9.36
C THR A 156 -0.58 -21.00 -10.14
N PRO A 157 0.02 -21.39 -11.28
CA PRO A 157 -0.42 -22.54 -12.06
C PRO A 157 -0.48 -23.84 -11.26
N ARG A 158 0.49 -24.09 -10.36
CA ARG A 158 0.44 -25.22 -9.43
C ARG A 158 -0.12 -24.75 -8.10
N LYS A 159 -1.40 -25.05 -7.88
CA LYS A 159 -2.11 -24.79 -6.61
C LYS A 159 -1.56 -25.61 -5.43
N HIS A 160 -0.83 -26.70 -5.72
CA HIS A 160 -0.31 -27.66 -4.74
C HIS A 160 1.14 -27.36 -4.33
N GLY A 161 1.38 -26.19 -3.72
CA GLY A 161 2.64 -25.86 -3.02
C GLY A 161 3.91 -25.78 -3.88
N GLY A 162 4.99 -25.26 -3.30
CA GLY A 162 6.32 -25.22 -3.92
C GLY A 162 6.59 -24.08 -4.92
N GLU A 163 5.55 -23.45 -5.48
CA GLU A 163 5.72 -22.29 -6.36
C GLU A 163 5.79 -20.96 -5.58
N LYS A 164 6.58 -20.02 -6.11
CA LYS A 164 6.65 -18.64 -5.59
C LYS A 164 5.30 -17.97 -5.86
N GLY A 165 4.54 -17.66 -4.81
CA GLY A 165 3.28 -16.93 -4.95
C GLY A 165 3.42 -15.61 -5.71
N VAL A 166 2.35 -15.18 -6.37
CA VAL A 166 2.33 -13.96 -7.18
C VAL A 166 2.21 -12.71 -6.29
N PRO A 167 2.98 -11.65 -6.53
CA PRO A 167 2.81 -10.39 -5.82
C PRO A 167 1.54 -9.66 -6.28
N PHE A 168 0.93 -8.92 -5.36
CA PHE A 168 -0.15 -7.97 -5.64
C PHE A 168 0.35 -6.55 -5.40
N ARG A 169 -0.42 -5.57 -5.85
CA ARG A 169 -0.35 -4.20 -5.39
C ARG A 169 -1.57 -3.85 -4.56
N VAL A 170 -1.36 -3.12 -3.47
CA VAL A 170 -2.42 -2.28 -2.89
C VAL A 170 -2.29 -0.92 -3.55
N GLN A 171 -3.30 -0.52 -4.31
CA GLN A 171 -3.35 0.78 -4.97
C GLN A 171 -4.45 1.65 -4.35
N ILE A 172 -4.15 2.92 -4.17
CA ILE A 172 -5.06 3.93 -3.62
C ILE A 172 -5.15 5.07 -4.62
N ASP A 173 -6.37 5.33 -5.10
CA ASP A 173 -6.68 6.50 -5.90
C ASP A 173 -7.57 7.45 -5.08
N THR A 174 -7.22 8.74 -5.06
CA THR A 174 -7.98 9.77 -4.31
C THR A 174 -8.57 10.80 -5.26
N PHE A 175 -9.82 11.20 -4.99
CA PHE A 175 -10.66 12.05 -5.83
C PHE A 175 -11.32 13.17 -5.03
N LYS A 176 -11.50 14.35 -5.63
CA LYS A 176 -12.40 15.39 -5.13
C LYS A 176 -13.74 15.38 -5.87
N GLN A 177 -14.71 16.12 -5.37
CA GLN A 177 -15.96 16.32 -6.10
C GLN A 177 -15.73 17.23 -7.31
N ASN A 178 -16.41 16.92 -8.41
CA ASN A 178 -16.58 17.82 -9.54
C ASN A 178 -17.71 18.85 -9.22
N GLU A 179 -17.99 19.73 -10.18
CA GLU A 179 -19.06 20.75 -10.08
C GLU A 179 -20.46 20.16 -9.84
N ASN A 180 -20.68 18.91 -10.24
CA ASN A 180 -21.94 18.18 -10.04
C ASN A 180 -22.04 17.48 -8.67
N GLY A 181 -21.02 17.62 -7.81
CA GLY A 181 -20.96 16.97 -6.50
C GLY A 181 -20.50 15.51 -6.53
N GLU A 182 -20.08 14.99 -7.69
CA GLU A 182 -19.62 13.61 -7.84
C GLU A 182 -18.11 13.50 -7.66
N TYR A 183 -17.65 12.51 -6.90
CA TYR A 183 -16.23 12.25 -6.67
C TYR A 183 -15.56 11.56 -7.87
N THR A 184 -15.32 12.32 -8.93
CA THR A 184 -14.76 11.81 -10.21
C THR A 184 -13.47 12.51 -10.63
N GLU A 185 -13.17 13.70 -10.09
CA GLU A 185 -11.95 14.43 -10.42
C GLU A 185 -10.77 13.86 -9.61
N HIS A 186 -9.82 13.26 -10.33
CA HIS A 186 -8.67 12.58 -9.75
C HIS A 186 -7.65 13.57 -9.20
N LEU A 187 -7.08 13.24 -8.04
CA LEU A 187 -6.06 14.04 -7.38
C LEU A 187 -4.71 13.34 -7.31
N HIS A 188 -4.69 12.05 -6.96
CA HIS A 188 -3.45 11.33 -6.70
C HIS A 188 -3.66 9.81 -6.72
N SER A 189 -2.65 9.09 -7.19
CA SER A 189 -2.59 7.63 -7.19
C SER A 189 -1.25 7.17 -6.63
N ALA A 190 -1.29 6.18 -5.74
CA ALA A 190 -0.09 5.56 -5.22
C ALA A 190 -0.33 4.08 -4.90
N SER A 191 0.73 3.29 -4.86
CA SER A 191 0.63 1.87 -4.56
C SER A 191 1.86 1.33 -3.84
N CYS A 192 1.76 0.13 -3.29
CA CYS A 192 2.89 -0.65 -2.81
C CYS A 192 2.70 -2.13 -3.14
N GLN A 193 3.81 -2.87 -3.29
CA GLN A 193 3.74 -4.31 -3.47
C GLN A 193 3.49 -5.03 -2.15
N ILE A 194 2.60 -6.00 -2.21
CA ILE A 194 2.30 -6.91 -1.11
C ILE A 194 2.41 -8.37 -1.55
N LYS A 195 2.67 -9.24 -0.58
CA LYS A 195 2.54 -10.69 -0.73
C LYS A 195 1.72 -11.23 0.42
N VAL A 196 0.62 -11.91 0.10
CA VAL A 196 -0.33 -12.38 1.11
C VAL A 196 -0.11 -13.86 1.35
N PHE A 197 0.08 -14.20 2.62
CA PHE A 197 0.31 -15.55 3.11
C PHE A 197 -0.91 -16.05 3.86
N LYS A 198 -1.00 -17.36 4.07
CA LYS A 198 -1.90 -17.94 5.08
C LYS A 198 -1.63 -17.31 6.46
N PRO A 199 -2.59 -17.37 7.41
CA PRO A 199 -2.41 -16.81 8.75
C PRO A 199 -1.09 -17.25 9.40
N LYS A 200 -0.39 -16.29 10.02
CA LYS A 200 0.97 -16.41 10.59
C LYS A 200 2.09 -16.71 9.58
N GLY A 201 1.77 -16.78 8.30
CA GLY A 201 2.74 -17.09 7.24
C GLY A 201 3.66 -15.92 6.94
N ALA A 202 3.14 -14.69 7.00
CA ALA A 202 3.94 -13.47 6.85
C ALA A 202 4.96 -13.35 7.99
N ASP A 203 4.55 -13.59 9.25
CA ASP A 203 5.43 -13.50 10.41
C ASP A 203 6.59 -14.50 10.34
N ARG A 204 6.28 -15.76 10.00
CA ARG A 204 7.30 -16.79 9.79
C ARG A 204 8.26 -16.38 8.67
N LYS A 205 7.72 -15.88 7.56
CA LYS A 205 8.52 -15.46 6.41
C LYS A 205 9.44 -14.28 6.74
N GLN A 206 8.92 -13.25 7.40
CA GLN A 206 9.68 -12.08 7.86
C GLN A 206 10.82 -12.51 8.79
N LYS A 207 10.54 -13.38 9.77
CA LYS A 207 11.54 -13.93 10.69
C LYS A 207 12.64 -14.69 9.94
N THR A 208 12.25 -15.65 9.08
CA THR A 208 13.22 -16.45 8.31
C THR A 208 14.08 -15.59 7.38
N ASP A 209 13.49 -14.59 6.73
CA ASP A 209 14.24 -13.71 5.84
C ASP A 209 15.20 -12.81 6.62
N ARG A 210 14.80 -12.28 7.79
CA ARG A 210 15.70 -11.53 8.68
C ARG A 210 16.88 -12.37 9.17
N GLU A 211 16.63 -13.59 9.67
CA GLU A 211 17.70 -14.51 10.11
C GLU A 211 18.66 -14.86 8.96
N LYS A 212 18.15 -14.98 7.73
CA LYS A 212 18.99 -15.18 6.53
C LYS A 212 19.83 -13.95 6.21
N MET A 213 19.26 -12.75 6.35
CA MET A 213 19.98 -11.51 6.11
C MET A 213 21.07 -11.30 7.17
N GLU A 214 20.83 -11.61 8.44
CA GLU A 214 21.82 -11.48 9.51
C GLU A 214 23.09 -12.31 9.24
N LYS A 215 22.93 -13.52 8.69
CA LYS A 215 24.01 -14.45 8.34
C LYS A 215 24.83 -14.04 7.11
N LYS A 216 24.38 -13.05 6.33
CA LYS A 216 25.10 -12.56 5.15
C LYS A 216 26.27 -11.66 5.55
N THR A 217 27.32 -11.69 4.71
CA THR A 217 28.43 -10.74 4.81
C THR A 217 27.99 -9.31 4.52
N THR A 218 28.77 -8.32 4.95
CA THR A 218 28.46 -6.89 4.69
C THR A 218 28.28 -6.60 3.19
N GLN A 219 29.19 -7.10 2.35
CA GLN A 219 29.12 -6.95 0.88
C GLN A 219 27.88 -7.59 0.26
N GLU A 220 27.36 -8.68 0.85
CA GLU A 220 26.12 -9.29 0.39
C GLU A 220 24.89 -8.50 0.84
N LYS A 221 24.91 -7.90 2.04
CA LYS A 221 23.82 -7.08 2.57
C LYS A 221 23.60 -5.81 1.73
N GLU A 222 24.67 -5.21 1.22
CA GLU A 222 24.63 -4.02 0.34
C GLU A 222 23.83 -4.26 -0.97
N LYS A 223 23.56 -5.50 -1.35
CA LYS A 223 22.76 -5.85 -2.53
C LYS A 223 21.25 -5.76 -2.28
N TYR A 224 20.83 -5.56 -1.02
CA TYR A 224 19.44 -5.56 -0.58
C TYR A 224 19.03 -4.20 -0.04
N GLN A 225 17.73 -3.94 -0.06
CA GLN A 225 17.16 -2.75 0.55
C GLN A 225 17.15 -2.86 2.07
N PRO A 226 17.27 -1.72 2.77
CA PRO A 226 16.93 -1.65 4.18
C PRO A 226 15.47 -2.07 4.41
N SER A 227 15.22 -2.76 5.52
CA SER A 227 13.87 -3.00 6.02
C SER A 227 13.44 -1.83 6.90
N TYR A 228 12.20 -1.39 6.73
CA TYR A 228 11.58 -0.31 7.48
C TYR A 228 10.36 -0.83 8.24
N GLU A 229 10.01 -0.20 9.36
CA GLU A 229 8.86 -0.59 10.19
C GLU A 229 7.50 -0.34 9.52
N THR A 230 7.47 0.54 8.52
CA THR A 230 6.28 0.86 7.75
C THR A 230 6.58 0.92 6.26
N THR A 231 5.56 0.71 5.45
CA THR A 231 5.66 0.77 3.99
C THR A 231 4.99 2.04 3.49
N ILE A 232 5.77 2.92 2.89
CA ILE A 232 5.29 4.13 2.22
C ILE A 232 4.84 3.74 0.81
N LEU A 233 3.61 4.10 0.44
CA LEU A 233 3.14 3.89 -0.93
C LEU A 233 3.80 4.91 -1.86
N THR A 234 4.28 4.46 -3.00
CA THR A 234 4.93 5.29 -4.02
C THR A 234 3.92 5.71 -5.08
N GLU A 235 4.12 6.88 -5.69
CA GLU A 235 3.28 7.37 -6.78
C GLU A 235 3.13 6.31 -7.88
N ALA A 236 1.92 6.18 -8.40
CA ALA A 236 1.55 5.15 -9.36
C ALA A 236 0.62 5.74 -10.43
N PHE A 237 0.59 5.11 -11.60
CA PHE A 237 -0.42 5.44 -12.60
C PHE A 237 -1.80 5.05 -12.10
N ARG A 238 -2.80 5.85 -12.47
CA ARG A 238 -4.20 5.51 -12.20
C ARG A 238 -4.56 4.28 -13.04
N ILE A 239 -5.22 3.28 -12.45
CA ILE A 239 -5.61 2.05 -13.15
C ILE A 239 -6.41 2.31 -14.44
N LEU A 240 -7.24 3.36 -14.47
CA LEU A 240 -7.98 3.72 -15.69
C LEU A 240 -7.07 4.26 -16.81
N ASP A 241 -5.97 4.90 -16.47
CA ASP A 241 -4.99 5.37 -17.45
C ASP A 241 -4.09 4.22 -17.91
N GLU A 242 -3.79 3.26 -17.03
CA GLU A 242 -3.16 1.98 -17.43
C GLU A 242 -4.02 1.21 -18.43
N LEU A 243 -5.35 1.15 -18.23
CA LEU A 243 -6.26 0.53 -19.19
C LEU A 243 -6.27 1.29 -20.53
N LYS A 244 -6.26 2.63 -20.53
CA LYS A 244 -6.22 3.42 -21.77
C LYS A 244 -4.91 3.22 -22.55
N GLU A 245 -3.76 3.26 -21.88
CA GLU A 245 -2.47 2.95 -22.52
C GLU A 245 -2.41 1.50 -23.03
N GLN A 246 -2.99 0.56 -22.29
CA GLN A 246 -3.01 -0.85 -22.66
C GLN A 246 -3.90 -1.16 -23.87
N PHE A 247 -4.91 -0.32 -24.15
CA PHE A 247 -5.82 -0.47 -25.28
C PHE A 247 -5.58 0.55 -26.42
N SER A 248 -4.59 1.45 -26.32
CA SER A 248 -4.35 2.54 -27.28
C SER A 248 -5.65 3.20 -27.78
N LEU A 249 -6.49 3.61 -26.83
CA LEU A 249 -7.66 4.48 -27.07
C LEU A 249 -7.29 5.94 -26.87
#